data_AF-A0A845I1G8-F1
#
_entry.id   AF-A0A845I1G8-F1
#
_cell.length_a   1.000
_cell.length_b   1.000
_cell.length_c   1.000
_cell.angle_alpha   90.00
_cell.angle_beta   90.00
_cell.angle_gamma   90.00
#
_symmetry.space_group_name_H-M   'P 1'
#
loop_
_entity.id
_entity.type
_entity.pdbx_description
1 polymer ?
#
loop_
_entity_poly.entity_id
_entity_poly.type
_entity_poly.pdbx_seq_one_letter_code
_entity_poly.pdbx_strand_id
1 'polypeptide(L)'
;MTIDERLERTIGRVTTWQELNQLEKNIKDRNGIDASVEAALLKRSTQLGIDYVLHETGLVGAPLSEAEQKIIAAIGEYAAILRRSNKYPSLTLQQIKRLGLCDAAEVSVCRNKPTKGYEVLIDADLEDLSYERIVLDHPTEFSARAVWFSRRTLGLRNESEKPPAETHSDINIRTDQLLDWLMERAKSNGWIIPPFTNAEAATAIGLGALSTFGRVHGNIQSRIDFACYICDLPPLGCAATETFEKAWGQEGRTWSFSVDELQRAAQERVWSIDDFQRIKVQARELPGIAYLPWREALSNSEQRVRVWASRWAKAANSSSTTDQRHLYRFPAEILEEVVPLDWTVKSLA
;
A
#
# COMPACT_ATOMS: atom_id res chain seq x y z
N MET A 1 19.17 -18.31 49.00
CA MET A 1 18.07 -18.28 48.03
C MET A 1 16.81 -17.84 48.76
N THR A 2 16.32 -16.64 48.48
CA THR A 2 15.14 -16.07 49.16
C THR A 2 13.87 -16.85 48.77
N ILE A 3 12.77 -16.60 49.48
CA ILE A 3 11.47 -17.19 49.14
C ILE A 3 11.03 -16.70 47.74
N ASP A 4 11.34 -15.46 47.40
CA ASP A 4 11.01 -14.84 46.11
C ASP A 4 11.77 -15.48 44.96
N GLU A 5 13.09 -15.72 45.11
CA GLU A 5 13.89 -16.43 44.11
C GLU A 5 13.40 -17.87 43.87
N ARG A 6 12.84 -18.53 44.90
CA ARG A 6 12.22 -19.86 44.77
C ARG A 6 10.92 -19.79 43.99
N LEU A 7 10.10 -18.78 44.24
CA LEU A 7 8.82 -18.56 43.57
C LEU A 7 9.04 -18.20 42.10
N GLU A 8 9.93 -17.25 41.79
CA GLU A 8 10.26 -16.85 40.42
C GLU A 8 10.74 -18.04 39.58
N ARG A 9 11.62 -18.88 40.14
CA ARG A 9 12.07 -20.10 39.47
C ARG A 9 10.95 -21.10 39.24
N THR A 10 9.99 -21.17 40.16
CA THR A 10 8.82 -22.06 40.04
C THR A 10 7.89 -21.57 38.94
N ILE A 11 7.60 -20.26 38.91
CA ILE A 11 6.81 -19.59 37.86
C ILE A 11 7.46 -19.82 36.50
N GLY A 12 8.79 -19.63 36.39
CA GLY A 12 9.52 -19.82 35.13
C GLY A 12 9.45 -21.24 34.53
N ARG A 13 9.10 -22.26 35.33
CA ARG A 13 9.00 -23.66 34.89
C ARG A 13 7.59 -24.07 34.44
N VAL A 14 6.58 -23.23 34.68
CA VAL A 14 5.20 -23.52 34.30
C VAL A 14 5.07 -23.60 32.78
N THR A 15 4.44 -24.63 32.24
CA THR A 15 4.40 -24.86 30.77
C THR A 15 3.06 -24.55 30.13
N THR A 16 2.01 -24.38 30.94
CA THR A 16 0.67 -24.09 30.43
C THR A 16 0.00 -22.94 31.20
N TRP A 17 -0.94 -22.24 30.55
CA TRP A 17 -1.73 -21.22 31.25
C TRP A 17 -2.60 -21.77 32.38
N GLN A 18 -3.06 -23.02 32.26
CA GLN A 18 -3.86 -23.64 33.33
C GLN A 18 -3.03 -23.82 34.61
N GLU A 19 -1.81 -24.31 34.47
CA GLU A 19 -0.84 -24.39 35.56
C GLU A 19 -0.51 -23.00 36.12
N LEU A 20 -0.32 -22.00 35.25
CA LEU A 20 0.03 -20.63 35.67
C LEU A 20 -1.10 -19.99 36.48
N ASN A 21 -2.34 -20.11 36.01
CA ASN A 21 -3.52 -19.61 36.69
C ASN A 21 -3.73 -20.30 38.05
N GLN A 22 -3.51 -21.62 38.11
CA GLN A 22 -3.61 -22.35 39.38
C GLN A 22 -2.52 -21.95 40.36
N LEU A 23 -1.29 -21.71 39.88
CA LEU A 23 -0.18 -21.23 40.69
C LEU A 23 -0.45 -19.82 41.22
N GLU A 24 -0.90 -18.90 40.36
CA GLU A 24 -1.29 -17.54 40.75
C GLU A 24 -2.38 -17.56 41.84
N LYS A 25 -3.41 -18.40 41.69
CA LYS A 25 -4.45 -18.57 42.71
C LYS A 25 -3.86 -19.03 44.05
N ASN A 26 -2.99 -20.05 44.03
CA ASN A 26 -2.36 -20.58 45.23
C ASN A 26 -1.45 -19.55 45.94
N ILE A 27 -0.79 -18.68 45.17
CA ILE A 27 0.05 -17.59 45.71
C ILE A 27 -0.84 -16.53 46.38
N LYS A 28 -1.93 -16.13 45.71
CA LYS A 28 -2.91 -15.15 46.24
C LYS A 28 -3.56 -15.65 47.53
N ASP A 29 -3.98 -16.91 47.58
CA ASP A 29 -4.60 -17.53 48.75
C ASP A 29 -3.66 -17.56 49.98
N ARG A 30 -2.35 -17.37 49.77
CA ARG A 30 -1.31 -17.34 50.82
C ARG A 30 -0.78 -15.93 51.11
N ASN A 31 -1.42 -14.87 50.59
CA ASN A 31 -0.95 -13.47 50.68
C ASN A 31 0.50 -13.27 50.21
N GLY A 32 0.97 -14.08 49.26
CA GLY A 32 2.34 -14.05 48.76
C GLY A 32 2.53 -13.24 47.47
N ILE A 33 1.60 -12.36 47.12
CA ILE A 33 1.72 -11.53 45.90
C ILE A 33 2.38 -10.20 46.27
N ASP A 34 3.60 -10.02 45.77
CA ASP A 34 4.29 -8.74 45.76
C ASP A 34 4.59 -8.35 44.30
N ALA A 35 5.22 -7.18 44.12
CA ALA A 35 5.54 -6.67 42.80
C ALA A 35 6.49 -7.57 41.99
N SER A 36 7.42 -8.30 42.66
CA SER A 36 8.36 -9.19 41.98
C SER A 36 7.65 -10.42 41.44
N VAL A 37 6.79 -11.02 42.27
CA VAL A 37 5.98 -12.19 41.91
C VAL A 37 4.98 -11.84 40.81
N GLU A 38 4.34 -10.67 40.88
CA GLU A 38 3.44 -10.19 39.83
C GLU A 38 4.15 -10.00 38.49
N ALA A 39 5.33 -9.37 38.50
CA ALA A 39 6.16 -9.22 37.31
C ALA A 39 6.61 -10.57 36.73
N ALA A 40 6.95 -11.55 37.59
CA ALA A 40 7.32 -12.89 37.17
C ALA A 40 6.15 -13.65 36.53
N LEU A 41 4.94 -13.54 37.10
CA LEU A 41 3.72 -14.13 36.55
C LEU A 41 3.37 -13.52 35.18
N LEU A 42 3.45 -12.19 35.06
CA LEU A 42 3.21 -11.49 33.80
C LEU A 42 4.21 -11.94 32.74
N LYS A 43 5.51 -11.85 33.03
CA LYS A 43 6.59 -12.30 32.13
C LYS A 43 6.39 -13.72 31.65
N ARG A 44 5.99 -14.65 32.54
CA ARG A 44 5.76 -16.03 32.14
C ARG A 44 4.52 -16.17 31.25
N SER A 45 3.43 -15.47 31.58
CA SER A 45 2.22 -15.47 30.77
C SER A 45 2.48 -14.99 29.35
N THR A 46 3.27 -13.92 29.20
CA THR A 46 3.73 -13.39 27.90
C THR A 46 4.53 -14.42 27.14
N GLN A 47 5.50 -15.07 27.80
CA GLN A 47 6.31 -16.10 27.14
C GLN A 47 5.46 -17.26 26.64
N LEU A 48 4.48 -17.72 27.43
CA LEU A 48 3.52 -18.74 26.97
C LEU A 48 2.70 -18.25 25.76
N GLY A 49 2.36 -16.96 25.72
CA GLY A 49 1.71 -16.32 24.58
C GLY A 49 2.58 -16.33 23.33
N ILE A 50 3.84 -15.94 23.45
CA ILE A 50 4.83 -15.98 22.37
C ILE A 50 5.00 -17.40 21.85
N ASP A 51 5.22 -18.37 22.74
CA ASP A 51 5.42 -19.78 22.38
C ASP A 51 4.19 -20.33 21.62
N TYR A 52 2.99 -19.99 22.09
CA TYR A 52 1.73 -20.36 21.43
C TYR A 52 1.59 -19.73 20.05
N VAL A 53 1.87 -18.43 19.90
CA VAL A 53 1.80 -17.75 18.60
C VAL A 53 2.75 -18.42 17.62
N LEU A 54 4.03 -18.59 18.00
CA LEU A 54 5.05 -19.22 17.19
C LEU A 54 4.66 -20.64 16.74
N HIS A 55 4.15 -21.45 17.67
CA HIS A 55 3.69 -22.80 17.35
C HIS A 55 2.50 -22.78 16.41
N GLU A 56 1.47 -21.99 16.73
CA GLU A 56 0.24 -21.96 15.93
C GLU A 56 0.50 -21.44 14.53
N THR A 57 1.38 -20.45 14.35
CA THR A 57 1.71 -19.89 13.03
C THR A 57 2.79 -20.66 12.29
N GLY A 58 3.42 -21.68 12.90
CA GLY A 58 4.51 -22.44 12.29
C GLY A 58 5.81 -21.66 12.15
N LEU A 59 6.03 -20.63 12.97
CA LEU A 59 7.20 -19.75 12.93
C LEU A 59 8.32 -20.15 13.91
N VAL A 60 8.19 -21.32 14.55
CA VAL A 60 9.21 -21.84 15.48
C VAL A 60 10.56 -21.99 14.76
N GLY A 61 11.57 -21.26 15.24
CA GLY A 61 12.94 -21.31 14.70
C GLY A 61 13.14 -20.52 13.39
N ALA A 62 12.11 -19.80 12.91
CA ALA A 62 12.27 -18.91 11.77
C ALA A 62 13.20 -17.73 12.13
N PRO A 63 14.07 -17.27 11.21
CA PRO A 63 14.76 -16.00 11.38
C PRO A 63 13.72 -14.87 11.26
N LEU A 64 13.67 -13.99 12.27
CA LEU A 64 12.71 -12.89 12.35
C LEU A 64 13.45 -11.56 12.37
N SER A 65 12.92 -10.55 11.67
CA SER A 65 13.41 -9.17 11.78
C SER A 65 13.16 -8.57 13.17
N GLU A 66 13.73 -7.40 13.45
CA GLU A 66 13.48 -6.71 14.73
C GLU A 66 12.01 -6.29 14.87
N ALA A 67 11.37 -5.82 13.78
CA ALA A 67 9.95 -5.50 13.79
C ALA A 67 9.10 -6.76 14.03
N GLU A 68 9.41 -7.88 13.36
CA GLU A 68 8.69 -9.14 13.52
C GLU A 68 8.80 -9.70 14.95
N GLN A 69 9.97 -9.59 15.58
CA GLN A 69 10.16 -9.97 16.99
C GLN A 69 9.28 -9.13 17.92
N LYS A 70 9.20 -7.81 17.71
CA LYS A 70 8.30 -6.93 18.47
C LYS A 70 6.83 -7.26 18.22
N ILE A 71 6.43 -7.57 16.97
CA ILE A 71 5.06 -7.99 16.65
C ILE A 71 4.70 -9.27 17.42
N ILE A 72 5.59 -10.26 17.45
CA ILE A 72 5.35 -11.49 18.22
C ILE A 72 5.21 -11.19 19.72
N ALA A 73 6.06 -10.33 20.28
CA ALA A 73 5.96 -9.92 21.68
C ALA A 73 4.59 -9.27 21.97
N ALA A 74 4.15 -8.35 21.10
CA ALA A 74 2.85 -7.69 21.20
C ALA A 74 1.67 -8.67 21.15
N ILE A 75 1.70 -9.63 20.23
CA ILE A 75 0.66 -10.66 20.13
C ILE A 75 0.72 -11.61 21.34
N GLY A 76 1.92 -11.91 21.83
CA GLY A 76 2.13 -12.71 23.03
C GLY A 76 1.48 -12.08 24.27
N GLU A 77 1.69 -10.78 24.47
CA GLU A 77 1.01 -10.01 25.52
C GLU A 77 -0.50 -9.98 25.32
N TYR A 78 -0.95 -9.68 24.10
CA TYR A 78 -2.38 -9.70 23.78
C TYR A 78 -3.01 -11.07 24.05
N ALA A 79 -2.33 -12.16 23.69
CA ALA A 79 -2.75 -13.52 23.99
C ALA A 79 -2.80 -13.77 25.50
N ALA A 80 -1.78 -13.36 26.25
CA ALA A 80 -1.75 -13.46 27.72
C ALA A 80 -2.97 -12.77 28.36
N ILE A 81 -3.31 -11.56 27.91
CA ILE A 81 -4.51 -10.83 28.37
C ILE A 81 -5.79 -11.59 28.04
N LEU A 82 -5.94 -12.06 26.80
CA LEU A 82 -7.12 -12.82 26.38
C LEU A 82 -7.30 -14.13 27.16
N ARG A 83 -6.20 -14.83 27.47
CA ARG A 83 -6.23 -16.11 28.18
C ARG A 83 -6.73 -15.98 29.61
N ARG A 84 -6.53 -14.83 30.28
CA ARG A 84 -7.17 -14.54 31.57
C ARG A 84 -8.71 -14.56 31.50
N SER A 85 -9.26 -14.24 30.34
CA SER A 85 -10.71 -14.32 30.05
C SER A 85 -11.11 -15.59 29.28
N ASN A 86 -10.24 -16.60 29.23
CA ASN A 86 -10.41 -17.83 28.45
C ASN A 86 -10.73 -17.62 26.95
N LYS A 87 -10.24 -16.52 26.36
CA LYS A 87 -10.35 -16.21 24.93
C LYS A 87 -9.03 -16.50 24.20
N TYR A 88 -9.08 -16.52 22.88
CA TYR A 88 -7.94 -16.79 22.01
C TYR A 88 -7.83 -15.75 20.89
N PRO A 89 -6.62 -15.38 20.43
CA PRO A 89 -6.40 -14.43 19.34
C PRO A 89 -6.59 -15.08 17.95
N SER A 90 -7.64 -15.89 17.74
CA SER A 90 -7.79 -16.74 16.55
C SER A 90 -7.77 -15.98 15.23
N LEU A 91 -8.40 -14.81 15.17
CA LEU A 91 -8.40 -13.97 13.96
C LEU A 91 -7.01 -13.44 13.64
N THR A 92 -6.26 -13.01 14.66
CA THR A 92 -4.87 -12.53 14.52
C THR A 92 -3.98 -13.66 13.98
N LEU A 93 -4.10 -14.86 14.54
CA LEU A 93 -3.33 -16.03 14.07
C LEU A 93 -3.67 -16.39 12.61
N GLN A 94 -4.95 -16.34 12.23
CA GLN A 94 -5.37 -16.58 10.84
C GLN A 94 -4.81 -15.52 9.88
N GLN A 95 -4.77 -14.25 10.30
CA GLN A 95 -4.17 -13.19 9.49
C GLN A 95 -2.68 -13.42 9.28
N ILE A 96 -1.94 -13.77 10.34
CA ILE A 96 -0.49 -14.03 10.25
C ILE A 96 -0.21 -15.25 9.36
N LYS A 97 -0.97 -16.34 9.50
CA LYS A 97 -0.83 -17.51 8.61
C LYS A 97 -1.01 -17.17 7.14
N ARG A 98 -1.89 -16.22 6.83
CA ARG A 98 -2.22 -15.84 5.45
C ARG A 98 -1.26 -14.80 4.87
N LEU A 99 -0.81 -13.86 5.70
CA LEU A 99 -0.13 -12.64 5.26
C LEU A 99 1.33 -12.56 5.70
N GLY A 100 1.73 -13.28 6.76
CA GLY A 100 2.97 -13.00 7.48
C GLY A 100 2.77 -11.95 8.58
N LEU A 101 3.82 -11.67 9.35
CA LEU A 101 3.76 -10.80 10.54
C LEU A 101 3.59 -9.32 10.16
N CYS A 102 4.50 -8.78 9.35
CA CYS A 102 4.48 -7.36 8.97
C CYS A 102 3.21 -6.99 8.20
N ASP A 103 2.81 -7.77 7.20
CA ASP A 103 1.59 -7.50 6.42
C ASP A 103 0.32 -7.61 7.28
N ALA A 104 0.27 -8.54 8.24
CA ALA A 104 -0.86 -8.62 9.18
C ALA A 104 -0.93 -7.39 10.11
N ALA A 105 0.22 -6.88 10.55
CA ALA A 105 0.29 -5.64 11.31
C ALA A 105 -0.14 -4.44 10.46
N GLU A 106 0.37 -4.33 9.22
CA GLU A 106 0.03 -3.27 8.28
C GLU A 106 -1.48 -3.21 7.98
N VAL A 107 -2.11 -4.35 7.66
CA VAL A 107 -3.56 -4.44 7.43
C VAL A 107 -4.37 -4.08 8.68
N SER A 108 -3.80 -4.29 9.87
CA SER A 108 -4.45 -3.96 11.13
C SER A 108 -4.41 -2.45 11.40
N VAL A 109 -3.26 -1.80 11.19
CA VAL A 109 -3.10 -0.35 11.43
C VAL A 109 -3.74 0.49 10.32
N CYS A 110 -3.79 0.01 9.08
CA CYS A 110 -4.36 0.72 7.91
C CYS A 110 -5.90 0.79 7.89
N ARG A 111 -6.53 0.93 9.07
CA ARG A 111 -7.98 1.02 9.25
C ARG A 111 -8.40 2.43 9.68
N ASN A 112 -9.65 2.79 9.40
CA ASN A 112 -10.18 4.09 9.82
C ASN A 112 -10.40 4.20 11.33
N LYS A 113 -10.56 3.07 12.02
CA LYS A 113 -10.70 3.00 13.47
C LYS A 113 -9.64 2.05 14.02
N PRO A 114 -9.07 2.32 15.21
CA PRO A 114 -8.18 1.40 15.88
C PRO A 114 -8.82 0.01 16.04
N THR A 115 -7.97 -1.02 16.05
CA THR A 115 -8.46 -2.39 16.24
C THR A 115 -8.76 -2.67 17.71
N LYS A 116 -9.53 -3.73 17.99
CA LYS A 116 -9.73 -4.15 19.38
C LYS A 116 -8.42 -4.59 20.06
N GLY A 117 -7.47 -5.13 19.31
CA GLY A 117 -6.16 -5.48 19.82
C GLY A 117 -5.39 -4.24 20.32
N TYR A 118 -5.43 -3.16 19.55
CA TYR A 118 -4.87 -1.86 19.96
C TYR A 118 -5.49 -1.38 21.28
N GLU A 119 -6.82 -1.28 21.34
CA GLU A 119 -7.52 -0.83 22.55
C GLU A 119 -7.15 -1.66 23.79
N VAL A 120 -7.06 -2.99 23.64
CA VAL A 120 -6.69 -3.88 24.75
C VAL A 120 -5.27 -3.66 25.25
N LEU A 121 -4.32 -3.36 24.36
CA LEU A 121 -2.94 -3.06 24.76
C LEU A 121 -2.83 -1.69 25.44
N ILE A 122 -3.55 -0.68 24.94
CA ILE A 122 -3.61 0.65 25.59
C ILE A 122 -4.25 0.55 26.98
N ASP A 123 -5.38 -0.14 27.10
CA ASP A 123 -6.07 -0.36 28.39
C ASP A 123 -5.17 -1.08 29.42
N ALA A 124 -4.15 -1.80 28.95
CA ALA A 124 -3.17 -2.51 29.76
C ALA A 124 -1.84 -1.74 29.96
N ASP A 125 -1.76 -0.47 29.55
CA ASP A 125 -0.56 0.37 29.60
C ASP A 125 0.63 -0.19 28.79
N LEU A 126 0.33 -0.82 27.65
CA LEU A 126 1.28 -1.46 26.74
C LEU A 126 1.29 -0.78 25.36
N GLU A 127 1.17 0.55 25.31
CA GLU A 127 1.19 1.33 24.07
C GLU A 127 2.46 1.09 23.24
N ASP A 128 3.60 0.89 23.92
CA ASP A 128 4.88 0.61 23.29
C ASP A 128 4.90 -0.71 22.47
N LEU A 129 3.96 -1.61 22.76
CA LEU A 129 3.77 -2.87 22.04
C LEU A 129 2.62 -2.79 21.01
N SER A 130 1.97 -1.64 20.84
CA SER A 130 0.99 -1.48 19.77
C SER A 130 1.65 -1.65 18.40
N TYR A 131 0.90 -2.18 17.42
CA TYR A 131 1.41 -2.25 16.05
C TYR A 131 1.73 -0.87 15.50
N GLU A 132 0.93 0.13 15.85
CA GLU A 132 1.16 1.52 15.50
C GLU A 132 2.53 1.99 15.99
N ARG A 133 2.90 1.71 17.24
CA ARG A 133 4.23 2.06 17.74
C ARG A 133 5.33 1.29 17.03
N ILE A 134 5.16 -0.01 16.85
CA ILE A 134 6.15 -0.87 16.18
C ILE A 134 6.42 -0.38 14.75
N VAL A 135 5.38 0.01 14.01
CA VAL A 135 5.49 0.57 12.66
C VAL A 135 6.30 1.88 12.66
N LEU A 136 6.15 2.74 13.67
CA LEU A 136 6.91 3.98 13.77
C LEU A 136 8.35 3.79 14.24
N ASP A 137 8.61 2.78 15.06
CA ASP A 137 9.96 2.42 15.49
C ASP A 137 10.77 1.79 14.34
N HIS A 138 10.09 1.14 13.37
CA HIS A 138 10.72 0.41 12.26
C HIS A 138 10.16 0.81 10.89
N PRO A 139 10.16 2.10 10.51
CA PRO A 139 9.39 2.61 9.37
C PRO A 139 9.86 2.07 8.01
N THR A 140 11.08 1.53 7.91
CA THR A 140 11.62 0.95 6.68
C THR A 140 11.08 -0.45 6.38
N GLU A 141 10.49 -1.12 7.36
CA GLU A 141 9.91 -2.48 7.21
C GLU A 141 8.43 -2.45 6.84
N PHE A 142 7.79 -1.27 6.79
CA PHE A 142 6.36 -1.12 6.52
C PHE A 142 6.12 -0.11 5.40
N SER A 143 4.92 -0.12 4.83
CA SER A 143 4.58 0.90 3.82
C SER A 143 4.47 2.30 4.43
N ALA A 144 4.72 3.32 3.61
CA ALA A 144 4.46 4.71 3.96
C ALA A 144 3.00 4.94 4.41
N ARG A 145 2.07 4.14 3.88
CA ARG A 145 0.67 4.15 4.29
C ARG A 145 0.49 3.66 5.72
N ALA A 146 1.12 2.54 6.09
CA ALA A 146 1.10 2.04 7.46
C ALA A 146 1.66 3.07 8.44
N VAL A 147 2.77 3.72 8.09
CA VAL A 147 3.38 4.80 8.88
C VAL A 147 2.39 5.96 9.05
N TRP A 148 1.75 6.41 7.96
CA TRP A 148 0.76 7.49 8.02
C TRP A 148 -0.41 7.17 8.95
N PHE A 149 -0.96 5.96 8.87
CA PHE A 149 -2.07 5.53 9.73
C PHE A 149 -1.65 5.40 11.19
N SER A 150 -0.46 4.87 11.44
CA SER A 150 0.10 4.71 12.78
C SER A 150 0.29 6.07 13.47
N ARG A 151 0.87 7.05 12.75
CA ARG A 151 0.98 8.44 13.24
C ARG A 151 -0.39 9.02 13.59
N ARG A 152 -1.37 8.87 12.70
CA ARG A 152 -2.73 9.39 12.94
C ARG A 152 -3.37 8.77 14.18
N THR A 153 -3.28 7.45 14.33
CA THR A 153 -3.87 6.73 15.48
C THR A 153 -3.24 7.18 16.81
N LEU A 154 -1.92 7.42 16.82
CA LEU A 154 -1.19 7.93 17.98
C LEU A 154 -1.27 9.45 18.16
N GLY A 155 -2.14 10.14 17.40
CA GLY A 155 -2.32 11.60 17.50
C GLY A 155 -1.13 12.44 17.00
N LEU A 156 -0.21 11.83 16.25
CA LEU A 156 0.96 12.49 15.67
C LEU A 156 0.62 13.16 14.34
N ARG A 157 1.29 14.28 14.04
CA ARG A 157 1.10 15.03 12.78
C ARG A 157 1.63 14.25 11.58
N ASN A 158 0.83 14.16 10.52
CA ASN A 158 1.27 13.64 9.22
C ASN A 158 1.75 14.75 8.28
N GLU A 159 2.60 14.40 7.32
CA GLU A 159 3.08 15.30 6.27
C GLU A 159 1.97 15.67 5.27
N SER A 160 1.06 14.74 5.01
CA SER A 160 -0.12 14.91 4.17
C SER A 160 -1.42 14.75 4.96
N GLU A 161 -2.48 15.43 4.53
CA GLU A 161 -3.83 15.25 5.10
C GLU A 161 -4.48 13.91 4.74
N LYS A 162 -4.03 13.29 3.65
CA LYS A 162 -4.56 12.02 3.13
C LYS A 162 -3.49 10.93 3.19
N PRO A 163 -3.86 9.68 3.50
CA PRO A 163 -2.92 8.58 3.50
C PRO A 163 -2.36 8.32 2.08
N PRO A 164 -1.10 7.91 1.95
CA PRO A 164 -0.54 7.38 0.70
C PRO A 164 -1.41 6.26 0.12
N ALA A 165 -1.34 6.04 -1.20
CA ALA A 165 -2.07 4.96 -1.86
C ALA A 165 -1.63 3.58 -1.32
N GLU A 166 -2.53 2.59 -1.38
CA GLU A 166 -2.23 1.23 -0.96
C GLU A 166 -1.34 0.54 -2.01
N THR A 167 -0.06 0.30 -1.66
CA THR A 167 0.97 -0.19 -2.58
C THR A 167 0.66 -1.60 -3.12
N HIS A 168 -0.03 -2.45 -2.35
CA HIS A 168 -0.33 -3.85 -2.69
C HIS A 168 -1.81 -4.12 -3.00
N SER A 169 -2.54 -3.13 -3.54
CA SER A 169 -3.90 -3.41 -3.99
C SER A 169 -3.90 -4.34 -5.21
N ASP A 170 -4.93 -5.18 -5.29
CA ASP A 170 -5.29 -6.02 -6.44
C ASP A 170 -5.31 -5.23 -7.77
N ILE A 171 -5.54 -3.92 -7.68
CA ILE A 171 -5.54 -2.99 -8.82
C ILE A 171 -4.11 -2.61 -9.20
N ASN A 172 -3.20 -2.39 -8.25
CA ASN A 172 -1.78 -2.16 -8.52
C ASN A 172 -1.12 -3.35 -9.18
N ILE A 173 -1.35 -4.55 -8.66
CA ILE A 173 -0.82 -5.79 -9.26
C ILE A 173 -1.26 -5.90 -10.72
N ARG A 174 -2.56 -5.72 -10.99
CA ARG A 174 -3.08 -5.78 -12.36
C ARG A 174 -2.62 -4.62 -13.25
N THR A 175 -2.40 -3.44 -12.67
CA THR A 175 -1.84 -2.28 -13.38
C THR A 175 -0.40 -2.56 -13.81
N ASP A 176 0.43 -3.09 -12.91
CA ASP A 176 1.79 -3.52 -13.19
C ASP A 176 1.82 -4.63 -14.25
N GLN A 177 0.95 -5.64 -14.13
CA GLN A 177 0.83 -6.71 -15.11
C GLN A 177 0.44 -6.19 -16.49
N LEU A 178 -0.47 -5.21 -16.59
CA LEU A 178 -0.85 -4.63 -17.87
C LEU A 178 0.32 -3.87 -18.50
N LEU A 179 1.04 -3.07 -17.71
CA LEU A 179 2.22 -2.35 -18.16
C LEU A 179 3.34 -3.29 -18.63
N ASP A 180 3.59 -4.37 -17.87
CA ASP A 180 4.61 -5.37 -18.23
C ASP A 180 4.23 -6.11 -19.51
N TRP A 181 2.95 -6.46 -19.68
CA TRP A 181 2.44 -7.07 -20.92
C TRP A 181 2.57 -6.13 -22.13
N LEU A 182 2.22 -4.86 -21.98
CA LEU A 182 2.37 -3.85 -23.05
C LEU A 182 3.86 -3.62 -23.41
N MET A 183 4.73 -3.59 -22.41
CA MET A 183 6.17 -3.42 -22.60
C MET A 183 6.77 -4.59 -23.40
N GLU A 184 6.43 -5.84 -23.06
CA GLU A 184 6.92 -7.00 -23.81
C GLU A 184 6.38 -7.04 -25.24
N ARG A 185 5.12 -6.61 -25.47
CA ARG A 185 4.57 -6.44 -26.82
C ARG A 185 5.32 -5.38 -27.63
N ALA A 186 5.58 -4.21 -27.03
CA ALA A 186 6.34 -3.14 -27.66
C ALA A 186 7.74 -3.64 -28.03
N LYS A 187 8.48 -4.19 -27.05
CA LYS A 187 9.83 -4.72 -27.21
C LYS A 187 9.94 -5.75 -28.34
N SER A 188 8.95 -6.65 -28.44
CA SER A 188 8.91 -7.68 -29.48
C SER A 188 8.61 -7.13 -30.88
N ASN A 189 8.16 -5.87 -30.99
CA ASN A 189 7.74 -5.23 -32.22
C ASN A 189 8.47 -3.89 -32.43
N GLY A 190 9.80 -3.89 -32.20
CA GLY A 190 10.63 -2.70 -32.45
C GLY A 190 10.26 -1.50 -31.60
N TRP A 191 9.82 -1.74 -30.36
CA TRP A 191 9.34 -0.75 -29.41
C TRP A 191 8.03 -0.03 -29.79
N ILE A 192 7.31 -0.53 -30.78
CA ILE A 192 5.97 -0.03 -31.15
C ILE A 192 4.93 -1.04 -30.67
N ILE A 193 3.89 -0.59 -29.97
CA ILE A 193 2.85 -1.50 -29.46
C ILE A 193 1.98 -1.96 -30.64
N PRO A 194 1.98 -3.26 -30.99
CA PRO A 194 1.09 -3.76 -32.04
C PRO A 194 -0.37 -3.64 -31.59
N PRO A 195 -1.32 -3.44 -32.53
CA PRO A 195 -2.75 -3.34 -32.20
C PRO A 195 -3.21 -4.49 -31.29
N PHE A 196 -4.07 -4.16 -30.33
CA PHE A 196 -4.67 -5.12 -29.40
C PHE A 196 -6.08 -4.68 -29.00
N THR A 197 -6.92 -5.63 -28.64
CA THR A 197 -8.28 -5.38 -28.13
C THR A 197 -8.29 -5.27 -26.61
N ASN A 198 -9.28 -4.59 -26.04
CA ASN A 198 -9.48 -4.56 -24.59
C ASN A 198 -9.72 -5.96 -23.99
N ALA A 199 -10.24 -6.91 -24.78
CA ALA A 199 -10.46 -8.28 -24.33
C ALA A 199 -9.14 -9.05 -24.17
N GLU A 200 -8.19 -8.86 -25.09
CA GLU A 200 -6.83 -9.42 -24.99
C GLU A 200 -6.09 -8.82 -23.79
N ALA A 201 -6.14 -7.50 -23.62
CA ALA A 201 -5.53 -6.81 -22.49
C ALA A 201 -6.11 -7.26 -21.14
N ALA A 202 -7.44 -7.42 -21.05
CA ALA A 202 -8.09 -7.96 -19.85
C ALA A 202 -7.64 -9.39 -19.54
N THR A 203 -7.61 -10.26 -20.56
CA THR A 203 -7.16 -11.65 -20.42
C THR A 203 -5.72 -11.72 -19.92
N ALA A 204 -4.84 -10.86 -20.43
CA ALA A 204 -3.42 -10.81 -20.05
C ALA A 204 -3.19 -10.50 -18.55
N ILE A 205 -4.12 -9.79 -17.91
CA ILE A 205 -4.06 -9.45 -16.48
C ILE A 205 -5.01 -10.29 -15.61
N GLY A 206 -5.45 -11.44 -16.14
CA GLY A 206 -6.32 -12.37 -15.43
C GLY A 206 -7.73 -11.84 -15.17
N LEU A 207 -8.17 -10.81 -15.90
CA LEU A 207 -9.57 -10.41 -15.96
C LEU A 207 -10.23 -11.21 -17.07
N GLY A 208 -11.28 -11.96 -16.74
CA GLY A 208 -12.02 -12.78 -17.71
C GLY A 208 -12.84 -11.92 -18.68
N ALA A 209 -14.11 -12.28 -18.90
CA ALA A 209 -14.96 -11.55 -19.83
C ALA A 209 -15.18 -10.07 -19.43
N LEU A 210 -15.04 -9.15 -20.39
CA LEU A 210 -15.30 -7.72 -20.21
C LEU A 210 -16.74 -7.40 -19.78
N SER A 211 -17.71 -8.28 -20.07
CA SER A 211 -19.09 -8.14 -19.58
C SER A 211 -19.16 -8.12 -18.05
N THR A 212 -18.26 -8.84 -17.38
CA THR A 212 -18.17 -8.91 -15.91
C THR A 212 -17.18 -7.88 -15.37
N PHE A 213 -16.03 -7.72 -16.02
CA PHE A 213 -14.89 -6.96 -15.47
C PHE A 213 -14.56 -5.66 -16.22
N GLY A 214 -15.37 -5.23 -17.18
CA GLY A 214 -15.10 -4.05 -18.01
C GLY A 214 -14.89 -2.77 -17.20
N ARG A 215 -15.63 -2.60 -16.10
CA ARG A 215 -15.44 -1.45 -15.18
C ARG A 215 -14.08 -1.48 -14.48
N VAL A 216 -13.61 -2.66 -14.07
CA VAL A 216 -12.31 -2.82 -13.41
C VAL A 216 -11.19 -2.58 -14.41
N HIS A 217 -11.30 -3.16 -15.60
CA HIS A 217 -10.32 -2.96 -16.66
C HIS A 217 -10.23 -1.49 -17.10
N GLY A 218 -11.37 -0.84 -17.35
CA GLY A 218 -11.40 0.58 -17.70
C GLY A 218 -10.84 1.48 -16.60
N ASN A 219 -11.04 1.13 -15.33
CA ASN A 219 -10.38 1.82 -14.22
C ASN A 219 -8.86 1.64 -14.25
N ILE A 220 -8.34 0.43 -14.49
CA ILE A 220 -6.89 0.17 -14.60
C ILE A 220 -6.28 0.98 -15.75
N GLN A 221 -6.89 0.95 -16.94
CA GLN A 221 -6.42 1.74 -18.08
C GLN A 221 -6.46 3.24 -17.78
N SER A 222 -7.55 3.74 -17.18
CA SER A 222 -7.66 5.15 -16.83
C SER A 222 -6.59 5.61 -15.82
N ARG A 223 -6.12 4.72 -14.92
CA ARG A 223 -4.95 4.99 -14.04
C ARG A 223 -3.67 5.11 -14.85
N ILE A 224 -3.45 4.20 -15.80
CA ILE A 224 -2.29 4.24 -16.69
C ILE A 224 -2.30 5.51 -17.53
N ASP A 225 -3.44 5.91 -18.08
CA ASP A 225 -3.59 7.14 -18.87
C ASP A 225 -3.31 8.39 -18.05
N PHE A 226 -3.77 8.42 -16.80
CA PHE A 226 -3.43 9.51 -15.88
C PHE A 226 -1.94 9.55 -15.56
N ALA A 227 -1.30 8.39 -15.36
CA ALA A 227 0.15 8.31 -15.18
C ALA A 227 0.90 8.79 -16.43
N CYS A 228 0.39 8.52 -17.64
CA CYS A 228 0.92 9.06 -18.89
C CYS A 228 0.80 10.60 -18.92
N TYR A 229 -0.35 11.15 -18.50
CA TYR A 229 -0.53 12.60 -18.35
C TYR A 229 0.51 13.23 -17.40
N ILE A 230 0.78 12.61 -16.25
CA ILE A 230 1.83 13.08 -15.33
C ILE A 230 3.22 13.02 -15.98
N CYS A 231 3.49 11.96 -16.74
CA CYS A 231 4.78 11.74 -17.42
C CYS A 231 4.95 12.54 -18.72
N ASP A 232 3.93 13.29 -19.14
CA ASP A 232 3.86 14.00 -20.43
C ASP A 232 3.99 13.08 -21.66
N LEU A 233 3.32 11.93 -21.60
CA LEU A 233 3.27 10.90 -22.64
C LEU A 233 1.85 10.78 -23.24
N PRO A 234 1.69 10.24 -24.46
CA PRO A 234 0.35 9.95 -24.98
C PRO A 234 -0.33 8.89 -24.11
N PRO A 235 -1.66 8.87 -24.02
CA PRO A 235 -2.38 7.93 -23.17
C PRO A 235 -2.22 6.50 -23.69
N LEU A 236 -1.51 5.66 -22.93
CA LEU A 236 -1.16 4.29 -23.32
C LEU A 236 -2.41 3.39 -23.51
N GLY A 237 -3.51 3.67 -22.80
CA GLY A 237 -4.81 3.00 -22.98
C GLY A 237 -5.42 3.25 -24.36
N CYS A 238 -5.07 4.35 -25.03
CA CYS A 238 -5.46 4.61 -26.42
C CYS A 238 -4.64 3.80 -27.44
N ALA A 239 -3.66 2.99 -27.04
CA ALA A 239 -3.01 2.05 -27.94
C ALA A 239 -3.92 0.88 -28.35
N ALA A 240 -5.01 0.63 -27.60
CA ALA A 240 -6.01 -0.36 -27.95
C ALA A 240 -6.71 -0.01 -29.29
N THR A 241 -7.23 -1.01 -29.99
CA THR A 241 -7.98 -0.82 -31.25
C THR A 241 -9.25 -0.02 -31.04
N GLU A 242 -9.90 -0.21 -29.89
CA GLU A 242 -11.10 0.48 -29.46
C GLU A 242 -10.88 1.08 -28.08
N THR A 243 -11.26 2.36 -27.90
CA THR A 243 -11.21 3.00 -26.59
C THR A 243 -12.51 2.73 -25.81
N PHE A 244 -12.45 2.85 -24.48
CA PHE A 244 -13.67 2.89 -23.68
C PHE A 244 -14.40 4.21 -23.93
N GLU A 245 -15.61 4.15 -24.50
CA GLU A 245 -16.41 5.33 -24.86
C GLU A 245 -16.55 6.33 -23.70
N LYS A 246 -16.71 5.83 -22.47
CA LYS A 246 -16.86 6.67 -21.27
C LYS A 246 -15.55 7.28 -20.76
N ALA A 247 -14.38 6.78 -21.16
CA ALA A 247 -13.09 7.26 -20.66
C ALA A 247 -12.75 8.67 -21.17
N TRP A 248 -13.28 9.04 -22.34
CA TRP A 248 -12.92 10.28 -23.06
C TRP A 248 -14.12 11.18 -23.37
N GLY A 249 -15.26 10.96 -22.70
CA GLY A 249 -16.47 11.75 -22.90
C GLY A 249 -16.26 13.24 -22.55
N GLN A 250 -17.10 14.14 -23.05
CA GLN A 250 -16.94 15.59 -22.83
C GLN A 250 -17.28 16.05 -21.40
N GLU A 251 -18.17 15.34 -20.69
CA GLU A 251 -18.55 15.59 -19.28
C GLU A 251 -18.91 17.06 -18.95
N GLY A 252 -19.56 17.77 -19.88
CA GLY A 252 -19.98 19.16 -19.68
C GLY A 252 -18.89 20.22 -19.91
N ARG A 253 -17.69 19.83 -20.32
CA ARG A 253 -16.62 20.74 -20.74
C ARG A 253 -16.98 21.47 -22.04
N THR A 254 -16.34 22.60 -22.33
CA THR A 254 -16.52 23.33 -23.61
C THR A 254 -15.63 22.80 -24.75
N TRP A 255 -14.87 21.74 -24.50
CA TRP A 255 -13.97 21.10 -25.46
C TRP A 255 -14.00 19.58 -25.30
N SER A 256 -13.64 18.85 -26.34
CA SER A 256 -13.60 17.38 -26.36
C SER A 256 -12.18 16.87 -26.58
N PHE A 257 -11.90 15.67 -26.07
CA PHE A 257 -10.67 14.96 -26.44
C PHE A 257 -10.75 14.52 -27.91
N SER A 258 -9.69 14.77 -28.67
CA SER A 258 -9.54 14.19 -30.00
C SER A 258 -9.08 12.74 -29.89
N VAL A 259 -10.00 11.83 -29.61
CA VAL A 259 -9.67 10.42 -29.34
C VAL A 259 -8.87 9.78 -30.47
N ASP A 260 -9.21 10.06 -31.73
CA ASP A 260 -8.48 9.55 -32.90
C ASP A 260 -7.01 9.99 -32.93
N GLU A 261 -6.74 11.22 -32.52
CA GLU A 261 -5.39 11.79 -32.50
C GLU A 261 -4.57 11.22 -31.31
N LEU A 262 -5.22 11.03 -30.16
CA LEU A 262 -4.60 10.37 -29.00
C LEU A 262 -4.27 8.91 -29.30
N GLN A 263 -5.19 8.20 -29.96
CA GLN A 263 -5.01 6.81 -30.40
C GLN A 263 -3.88 6.68 -31.40
N ARG A 264 -3.85 7.53 -32.43
CA ARG A 264 -2.73 7.56 -33.39
C ARG A 264 -1.41 7.82 -32.68
N ALA A 265 -1.33 8.82 -31.81
CA ALA A 265 -0.10 9.15 -31.09
C ALA A 265 0.38 8.01 -30.18
N ALA A 266 -0.52 7.27 -29.53
CA ALA A 266 -0.16 6.12 -28.70
C ALA A 266 0.29 4.91 -29.54
N GLN A 267 -0.37 4.66 -30.67
CA GLN A 267 -0.10 3.52 -31.55
C GLN A 267 1.16 3.69 -32.39
N GLU A 268 1.49 4.91 -32.83
CA GLU A 268 2.66 5.19 -33.67
C GLU A 268 3.93 5.49 -32.87
N ARG A 269 3.80 5.72 -31.55
CA ARG A 269 4.95 6.02 -30.69
C ARG A 269 5.89 4.82 -30.57
N VAL A 270 7.20 5.11 -30.65
CA VAL A 270 8.27 4.21 -30.22
C VAL A 270 8.46 4.38 -28.71
N TRP A 271 8.03 3.39 -27.94
CA TRP A 271 8.04 3.39 -26.48
C TRP A 271 9.37 2.90 -25.92
N SER A 272 10.00 3.65 -25.02
CA SER A 272 11.24 3.20 -24.36
C SER A 272 10.96 2.42 -23.08
N ILE A 273 11.96 1.66 -22.60
CA ILE A 273 11.92 1.04 -21.26
C ILE A 273 11.68 2.11 -20.18
N ASP A 274 12.34 3.26 -20.33
CA ASP A 274 12.24 4.38 -19.38
C ASP A 274 10.81 4.96 -19.34
N ASP A 275 10.10 5.01 -20.47
CA ASP A 275 8.70 5.44 -20.51
C ASP A 275 7.83 4.52 -19.64
N PHE A 276 7.95 3.19 -19.80
CA PHE A 276 7.20 2.22 -19.00
C PHE A 276 7.55 2.31 -17.52
N GLN A 277 8.83 2.46 -17.18
CA GLN A 277 9.25 2.60 -15.77
C GLN A 277 8.69 3.86 -15.13
N ARG A 278 8.73 5.01 -15.84
CA ARG A 278 8.15 6.27 -15.35
C ARG A 278 6.65 6.15 -15.14
N ILE A 279 5.92 5.55 -16.09
CA ILE A 279 4.48 5.31 -15.96
C ILE A 279 4.20 4.39 -14.77
N LYS A 280 4.97 3.31 -14.60
CA LYS A 280 4.80 2.35 -13.50
C LYS A 280 4.98 2.99 -12.13
N VAL A 281 6.01 3.83 -11.97
CA VAL A 281 6.23 4.61 -10.74
C VAL A 281 5.02 5.51 -10.46
N GLN A 282 4.59 6.31 -11.45
CA GLN A 282 3.45 7.21 -11.25
C GLN A 282 2.14 6.46 -10.97
N ALA A 283 1.88 5.35 -11.67
CA ALA A 283 0.66 4.57 -11.50
C ALA A 283 0.52 3.96 -10.09
N ARG A 284 1.64 3.58 -9.45
CA ARG A 284 1.66 3.03 -8.08
C ARG A 284 1.30 4.06 -7.01
N GLU A 285 1.62 5.32 -7.24
CA GLU A 285 1.24 6.44 -6.36
C GLU A 285 -0.25 6.81 -6.48
N LEU A 286 -0.92 6.40 -7.56
CA LEU A 286 -2.33 6.72 -7.77
C LEU A 286 -3.24 5.90 -6.85
N PRO A 287 -4.37 6.48 -6.39
CA PRO A 287 -5.38 5.70 -5.69
C PRO A 287 -5.90 4.56 -6.59
N GLY A 288 -6.47 3.53 -5.97
CA GLY A 288 -7.07 2.41 -6.70
C GLY A 288 -8.23 2.80 -7.63
N ILE A 289 -8.76 4.03 -7.53
CA ILE A 289 -9.85 4.54 -8.36
C ILE A 289 -9.38 5.73 -9.20
N ALA A 290 -9.37 5.59 -10.53
CA ALA A 290 -8.84 6.59 -11.47
C ALA A 290 -9.66 7.88 -11.56
N TYR A 291 -10.97 7.84 -11.31
CA TYR A 291 -11.82 9.02 -11.49
C TYR A 291 -11.43 10.16 -10.52
N LEU A 292 -10.92 9.83 -9.33
CA LEU A 292 -10.54 10.82 -8.31
C LEU A 292 -9.43 11.75 -8.82
N PRO A 293 -8.25 11.26 -9.24
CA PRO A 293 -7.19 12.11 -9.76
C PRO A 293 -7.59 12.82 -11.06
N TRP A 294 -8.37 12.19 -11.94
CA TRP A 294 -8.91 12.88 -13.13
C TRP A 294 -9.79 14.07 -12.76
N ARG A 295 -10.75 13.87 -11.86
CA ARG A 295 -11.66 14.94 -11.40
C ARG A 295 -10.88 16.11 -10.80
N GLU A 296 -9.86 15.82 -10.00
CA GLU A 296 -9.02 16.84 -9.38
C GLU A 296 -8.18 17.61 -10.42
N ALA A 297 -7.53 16.90 -11.35
CA ALA A 297 -6.77 17.54 -12.42
C ALA A 297 -7.65 18.40 -13.34
N LEU A 298 -8.86 17.93 -13.63
CA LEU A 298 -9.83 18.66 -14.44
C LEU A 298 -10.43 19.85 -13.70
N SER A 299 -10.65 19.78 -12.38
CA SER A 299 -11.15 20.93 -11.62
C SER A 299 -10.09 21.99 -11.38
N ASN A 300 -8.85 21.56 -11.12
CA ASN A 300 -7.79 22.46 -10.64
C ASN A 300 -6.81 22.86 -11.75
N SER A 301 -6.77 22.14 -12.86
CA SER A 301 -5.75 22.29 -13.91
C SER A 301 -6.26 21.91 -15.30
N GLU A 302 -7.53 22.22 -15.61
CA GLU A 302 -8.17 21.84 -16.88
C GLU A 302 -7.35 22.26 -18.11
N GLN A 303 -6.80 23.48 -18.08
CA GLN A 303 -6.00 24.00 -19.19
C GLN A 303 -4.73 23.15 -19.43
N ARG A 304 -4.11 22.62 -18.38
CA ARG A 304 -2.95 21.72 -18.51
C ARG A 304 -3.35 20.40 -19.15
N VAL A 305 -4.49 19.82 -18.74
CA VAL A 305 -5.03 18.60 -19.36
C VAL A 305 -5.36 18.84 -20.83
N ARG A 306 -5.97 19.99 -21.16
CA ARG A 306 -6.27 20.37 -22.54
C ARG A 306 -5.02 20.51 -23.40
N VAL A 307 -4.01 21.24 -22.92
CA VAL A 307 -2.72 21.41 -23.63
C VAL A 307 -2.02 20.07 -23.82
N TRP A 308 -2.05 19.19 -22.80
CA TRP A 308 -1.57 17.83 -22.93
C TRP A 308 -2.32 17.05 -24.01
N ALA A 309 -3.65 17.04 -24.02
CA ALA A 309 -4.41 16.32 -25.03
C ALA A 309 -4.19 16.87 -26.45
N SER A 310 -4.18 18.21 -26.61
CA SER A 310 -4.07 18.86 -27.91
C SER A 310 -2.66 18.83 -28.52
N ARG A 311 -1.60 18.50 -27.78
CA ARG A 311 -0.25 18.43 -28.38
C ARG A 311 -0.09 17.22 -29.31
N TRP A 312 -0.78 16.13 -28.98
CA TRP A 312 -0.74 14.90 -29.76
C TRP A 312 -1.50 15.05 -31.09
N ALA A 313 -2.51 15.91 -31.13
CA ALA A 313 -3.16 16.40 -32.35
C ALA A 313 -2.18 17.05 -33.34
N LYS A 314 -1.33 17.93 -32.83
CA LYS A 314 -0.40 18.70 -33.66
C LYS A 314 0.75 17.82 -34.17
N ALA A 315 1.28 16.95 -33.32
CA ALA A 315 2.36 16.03 -33.67
C ALA A 315 1.98 15.16 -34.88
N ALA A 316 0.74 14.66 -34.92
CA ALA A 316 0.23 13.83 -36.02
C ALA A 316 0.19 14.55 -37.39
N ASN A 317 0.02 15.87 -37.39
CA ASN A 317 -0.04 16.65 -38.63
C ASN A 317 1.35 17.06 -39.14
N SER A 318 2.33 17.18 -38.26
CA SER A 318 3.72 17.53 -38.61
C SER A 318 4.56 16.36 -39.13
N SER A 319 4.21 15.11 -38.82
CA SER A 319 4.92 13.91 -39.31
C SER A 319 4.83 13.71 -40.83
N SER A 320 3.96 14.45 -41.51
CA SER A 320 3.76 14.44 -42.96
C SER A 320 4.81 15.26 -43.74
N THR A 321 5.69 16.00 -43.08
CA THR A 321 6.65 16.88 -43.79
C THR A 321 7.98 16.92 -43.07
N THR A 322 8.83 15.93 -43.35
CA THR A 322 10.30 16.01 -43.19
C THR A 322 10.79 16.43 -41.79
N ASP A 323 11.09 15.47 -40.92
CA ASP A 323 12.44 15.27 -40.34
C ASP A 323 12.38 14.22 -39.20
N GLN A 324 13.13 13.12 -39.36
CA GLN A 324 13.24 12.04 -38.37
C GLN A 324 14.50 12.15 -37.50
N ARG A 325 15.12 13.33 -37.43
CA ARG A 325 16.30 13.53 -36.58
C ARG A 325 16.08 14.74 -35.70
N HIS A 326 15.60 14.51 -34.50
CA HIS A 326 16.26 14.96 -33.27
C HIS A 326 15.41 14.48 -32.09
N LEU A 327 16.01 13.59 -31.29
CA LEU A 327 15.62 13.37 -29.90
C LEU A 327 15.47 14.76 -29.26
N TYR A 328 14.24 15.14 -28.91
CA TYR A 328 13.96 16.35 -28.17
C TYR A 328 14.60 16.24 -26.78
N ARG A 329 15.88 16.65 -26.67
CA ARG A 329 16.37 17.32 -25.47
C ARG A 329 15.58 18.63 -25.41
N PHE A 330 14.69 18.73 -24.45
CA PHE A 330 14.02 19.99 -24.14
C PHE A 330 15.06 21.05 -23.75
N PRO A 331 14.87 22.32 -24.14
CA PRO A 331 15.48 23.44 -23.44
C PRO A 331 14.90 23.48 -22.02
N ALA A 332 15.77 23.59 -21.01
CA ALA A 332 15.36 23.70 -19.61
C ALA A 332 14.43 24.91 -19.34
N GLU A 333 14.39 25.87 -20.26
CA GLU A 333 13.70 27.16 -20.14
C GLU A 333 12.16 27.08 -20.13
N ILE A 334 11.52 25.98 -20.57
CA ILE A 334 10.04 25.83 -20.49
C ILE A 334 9.60 25.12 -19.20
N LEU A 335 10.53 24.49 -18.47
CA LEU A 335 10.26 23.95 -17.13
C LEU A 335 10.35 25.04 -16.04
N GLU A 336 10.88 26.23 -16.35
CA GLU A 336 10.99 27.34 -15.40
C GLU A 336 9.71 28.19 -15.24
N GLU A 337 8.72 28.04 -16.13
CA GLU A 337 7.37 28.64 -15.92
C GLU A 337 6.38 27.67 -15.24
N VAL A 338 6.78 26.43 -14.98
CA VAL A 338 6.10 25.60 -13.99
C VAL A 338 6.71 25.94 -12.63
N VAL A 339 6.07 26.86 -11.93
CA VAL A 339 6.37 27.15 -10.52
C VAL A 339 6.51 25.79 -9.81
N PRO A 340 7.68 25.46 -9.24
CA PRO A 340 7.77 24.33 -8.31
C PRO A 340 6.69 24.56 -7.26
N LEU A 341 5.90 23.55 -6.90
CA LEU A 341 5.12 23.63 -5.67
C LEU A 341 6.13 23.79 -4.52
N ASP A 342 6.45 25.04 -4.20
CA ASP A 342 7.40 25.43 -3.18
C ASP A 342 6.70 25.23 -1.83
N TRP A 343 7.03 24.13 -1.16
CA TRP A 343 6.56 23.83 0.20
C TRP A 343 7.38 24.58 1.27
N THR A 344 7.91 25.76 0.95
CA THR A 344 8.59 26.60 1.95
C THR A 344 7.57 27.27 2.86
N VAL A 345 7.42 26.67 4.05
CA VAL A 345 6.78 27.25 5.22
C VAL A 345 7.42 28.61 5.51
N LYS A 346 6.64 29.69 5.38
CA LYS A 346 6.97 30.95 6.05
C LYS A 346 6.99 30.68 7.55
N SER A 347 8.17 30.71 8.15
CA SER A 347 8.32 30.92 9.57
C SER A 347 7.76 32.30 9.89
N LEU A 348 6.63 32.34 10.60
CA LEU A 348 6.21 33.53 11.32
C LEU A 348 6.68 33.37 12.76
N ALA A 349 7.44 34.38 13.19
CA ALA A 349 7.75 34.68 14.57
C ALA A 349 6.50 35.05 15.36
#